data_AF-A0A438JEB9-F1
#
_entry.id   AF-A0A438JEB9-F1
#
_cell.length_a   1.000
_cell.length_b   1.000
_cell.length_c   1.000
_cell.angle_alpha   90.00
_cell.angle_beta   90.00
_cell.angle_gamma   90.00
#
_symmetry.space_group_name_H-M   'P 1'
#
loop_
_entity.id
_entity.type
_entity.pdbx_description
1 polymer ?
#
loop_
_entity_poly.entity_id
_entity_poly.type
_entity_poly.pdbx_seq_one_letter_code
_entity_poly.pdbx_strand_id
1 'polypeptide(L)' 'MKIIRRDLVANGPGSVKMVPVDSDDLWYAYNLIAPGDTVLAVTVRYVLCNLCSQIF' A
#
# COMPACT_ATOMS: atom_id res chain seq x y z
N MET A 1 -4.52 -11.41 -9.42
CA MET A 1 -3.65 -10.37 -8.84
C MET A 1 -2.42 -10.25 -9.72
N LYS A 2 -2.05 -9.05 -10.17
CA LYS A 2 -0.86 -8.86 -11.02
C LYS A 2 0.33 -8.39 -10.20
N ILE A 3 1.40 -9.19 -10.18
CA ILE A 3 2.64 -8.82 -9.50
C ILE A 3 3.53 -8.05 -10.48
N ILE A 4 3.91 -6.82 -10.09
CA ILE A 4 4.70 -5.89 -10.92
C ILE A 4 6.18 -6.00 -10.61
N ARG A 5 6.54 -6.09 -9.33
CA ARG A 5 7.93 -6.18 -8.88
C ARG A 5 8.02 -7.14 -7.71
N ARG A 6 9.06 -7.97 -7.71
CA ARG A 6 9.39 -8.91 -6.64
C ARG A 6 10.84 -8.67 -6.27
N ASP A 7 11.06 -8.22 -5.04
CA ASP A 7 12.40 -8.01 -4.48
C ASP A 7 12.45 -8.80 -3.18
N LEU A 8 12.64 -10.10 -3.31
CA LEU A 8 12.57 -11.05 -2.20
C LEU A 8 13.95 -11.67 -2.02
N VAL A 9 14.56 -11.49 -0.85
CA VAL A 9 15.76 -12.21 -0.45
C VAL A 9 15.33 -13.50 0.23
N ALA A 10 15.93 -14.63 -0.14
CA ALA A 10 15.62 -15.92 0.48
C ALA A 10 15.87 -15.87 1.99
N ASN A 11 14.85 -16.19 2.79
CA ASN A 11 14.84 -16.09 4.27
C ASN A 11 15.19 -14.70 4.82
N GLY A 12 15.12 -13.66 3.99
CA GLY A 12 15.43 -12.29 4.36
C GLY A 12 14.24 -11.35 4.19
N PRO A 13 14.42 -10.06 4.49
CA PRO A 13 13.41 -9.05 4.20
C PRO A 13 13.21 -8.93 2.69
N GLY A 14 11.98 -8.61 2.29
CA GLY A 14 11.64 -8.41 0.89
C GLY A 14 10.44 -7.50 0.73
N SER A 15 10.30 -6.95 -0.47
CA SER A 15 9.15 -6.14 -0.86
C SER A 15 8.54 -6.67 -2.15
N VAL A 16 7.20 -6.66 -2.18
CA VAL A 16 6.42 -7.04 -3.35
C VAL A 16 5.52 -5.88 -3.71
N LYS A 17 5.55 -5.49 -5.00
CA LYS A 17 4.58 -4.55 -5.56
C LYS A 17 3.57 -5.33 -6.41
N MET A 18 2.30 -5.22 -6.04
CA MET A 18 1.19 -5.92 -6.69
C MET A 18 0.01 -4.99 -6.94
N VAL A 19 -0.78 -5.30 -7.96
CA VAL A 19 -2.03 -4.61 -8.31
C VAL A 19 -3.15 -5.65 -8.35
N PRO A 20 -4.20 -5.51 -7.53
CA PRO A 20 -5.39 -6.35 -7.62
C PRO A 20 -6.14 -6.03 -8.93
N VAL A 21 -6.64 -7.07 -9.60
CA VAL A 21 -7.40 -6.97 -10.87
C VAL A 21 -8.83 -7.46 -10.63
N ASP A 22 -8.99 -8.57 -9.91
CA ASP A 22 -10.29 -9.18 -9.59
C ASP A 22 -10.65 -8.98 -8.11
N SER A 23 -11.92 -9.15 -7.76
CA SER A 23 -12.40 -9.05 -6.37
C SER A 23 -11.73 -10.07 -5.44
N ASP A 24 -11.44 -11.26 -5.94
CA ASP A 24 -10.81 -12.35 -5.17
C ASP A 24 -9.37 -12.00 -4.76
N ASP A 25 -8.72 -11.09 -5.48
CA ASP A 25 -7.36 -10.62 -5.16
C ASP A 25 -7.29 -9.94 -3.80
N LEU A 26 -8.36 -9.29 -3.38
CA LEU A 26 -8.43 -8.65 -2.06
C LEU A 26 -8.43 -9.68 -0.94
N TRP A 27 -9.05 -10.84 -1.16
CA TRP A 27 -9.02 -11.95 -0.20
C TRP A 27 -7.60 -12.49 -0.02
N TYR A 28 -6.87 -12.67 -1.12
CA TYR A 28 -5.46 -13.09 -1.04
C TYR A 28 -4.58 -12.02 -0.40
N ALA A 29 -4.78 -10.74 -0.73
CA ALA A 29 -4.03 -9.63 -0.13
C ALA A 29 -4.24 -9.54 1.39
N TYR A 30 -5.47 -9.76 1.86
CA TYR A 30 -5.79 -9.76 3.29
C TYR A 30 -5.02 -10.85 4.04
N ASN A 31 -4.95 -12.06 3.48
CA ASN A 31 -4.24 -13.18 4.10
C ASN A 31 -2.70 -13.04 4.07
N LEU A 32 -2.16 -12.21 3.17
CA LEU A 32 -0.72 -11.98 3.06
C LEU A 32 -0.19 -10.95 4.06
N ILE A 33 -1.03 -10.03 4.53
CA ILE A 33 -0.60 -8.93 5.41
C ILE A 33 -0.64 -9.42 6.86
N ALA A 34 0.51 -9.45 7.52
CA ALA A 34 0.64 -9.80 8.93
C ALA A 34 0.87 -8.56 9.81
N PRO A 35 0.52 -8.62 11.11
CA PRO A 35 0.89 -7.58 12.07
C PRO A 35 2.42 -7.40 12.11
N GLY A 36 2.89 -6.18 11.90
CA GLY A 36 4.32 -5.85 11.80
C GLY A 36 4.80 -5.55 10.38
N ASP A 37 4.00 -5.88 9.36
CA ASP A 37 4.31 -5.53 7.98
C ASP A 37 4.04 -4.06 7.68
N THR A 38 4.91 -3.45 6.88
CA THR A 38 4.70 -2.11 6.31
C THR A 38 4.09 -2.20 4.93
N VAL A 39 2.89 -1.65 4.77
CA VAL A 39 2.18 -1.58 3.49
C VAL A 39 2.23 -0.16 2.91
N LEU A 40 2.46 -0.06 1.60
CA LEU A 40 2.42 1.20 0.86
C LEU A 40 1.34 1.13 -0.20
N ALA A 41 0.41 2.08 -0.15
CA ALA A 41 -0.66 2.23 -1.12
C ALA A 41 -0.95 3.72 -1.35
N VAL A 42 -1.55 4.04 -2.50
CA VAL A 42 -2.04 5.38 -2.77
C VAL A 42 -3.28 5.62 -1.90
N THR A 43 -3.22 6.62 -1.02
CA THR A 43 -4.35 7.01 -0.17
C THR A 43 -4.68 8.47 -0.38
N VAL A 44 -5.97 8.81 -0.40
CA VAL A 44 -6.42 10.20 -0.30
C VAL A 44 -6.57 10.54 1.18
N ARG A 45 -5.94 11.63 1.63
CA ARG A 45 -6.04 12.12 3.00
C ARG A 45 -6.47 13.58 2.97
N TYR A 46 -7.42 13.93 3.81
CA TYR A 46 -7.85 15.31 3.97
C TYR A 46 -6.80 16.07 4.80
N VAL A 47 -6.30 17.18 4.27
CA VAL A 47 -5.28 18.01 4.91
C VAL A 47 -5.83 19.43 5.06
N LEU A 48 -6.02 19.87 6.31
CA LEU A 48 -6.41 21.24 6.62
C LEU A 48 -5.16 22.14 6.55
N CYS A 49 -5.21 23.16 5.68
CA CYS A 49 -4.20 24.21 5.65
C CYS A 49 -4.76 25.48 6.29
N ASN A 50 -4.43 25.70 7.57
CA ASN A 50 -4.91 26.86 8.33
C ASN A 50 -4.24 28.19 7.95
N LEU A 51 -3.15 28.17 7.16
CA LEU A 51 -2.40 29.36 6.75
C LEU A 51 -2.94 30.00 5.46
N CYS A 52 -3.77 29.29 4.68
CA CYS A 52 -4.29 29.79 3.41
C CYS A 52 -5.39 30.86 3.60
N SER A 53 -6.01 30.93 4.79
CA SER A 53 -7.13 31.82 5.09
C SER A 53 -6.75 33.23 5.60
N GLN A 54 -5.47 33.58 5.59
CA GLN A 54 -4.97 34.85 6.18
C GLN A 54 -4.37 35.82 5.15
N ILE A 55 -4.61 35.56 3.86
CA ILE A 55 -4.24 36.45 2.75
C ILE A 55 -5.54 36.84 2.01
N PHE A 56 -6.44 37.55 2.69
CA PHE A 56 -7.47 38.41 2.11
C PHE A 56 -7.88 39.46 3.14
#